data_AF-A0A370KWY4-F1
#
_entry.id   AF-A0A370KWY4-F1
#
_cell.length_a   1.000
_cell.length_b   1.000
_cell.length_c   1.000
_cell.angle_alpha   90.00
_cell.angle_beta   90.00
_cell.angle_gamma   90.00
#
_symmetry.space_group_name_H-M   'P 1'
#
loop_
_entity.id
_entity.type
_entity.pdbx_description
1 polymer ?
#
loop_
_entity_poly.entity_id
_entity_poly.type
_entity_poly.pdbx_seq_one_letter_code
_entity_poly.pdbx_strand_id
1 'polypeptide(L)'
;MKILAVCIGSAERLPGKSYKTGIYKHPINSSVLVDAEGLVGDAICNRKHHGGVDQAVYLEGSLTLDWWSTELGRPVEPGTFGENMVIGGLDNRTVCVGDRFIADDLVLEVTSARIPCATFAARMGDPRFAKHYTKAARPGIYCRVLKGGTIAAGMPVEHLPYGGEKVTMPEMIATFGKVLAPQDRDRYLAAPIHYKLRDILEEQAGA
;
A
#
# COMPACT_ATOMS: atom_id res chain seq x y z
N MET A 1 -17.70 4.80 1.73
CA MET A 1 -16.67 4.78 2.80
C MET A 1 -16.18 6.20 3.04
N LYS A 2 -15.16 6.43 3.89
CA LYS A 2 -14.51 7.73 4.05
C LYS A 2 -13.04 7.60 4.42
N ILE A 3 -12.26 8.66 4.21
CA ILE A 3 -10.89 8.78 4.72
C ILE A 3 -10.95 9.01 6.23
N LEU A 4 -10.32 8.14 7.03
CA LEU A 4 -10.21 8.31 8.48
C LEU A 4 -8.97 9.11 8.88
N ALA A 5 -7.87 8.92 8.16
CA ALA A 5 -6.63 9.62 8.40
C ALA A 5 -5.89 9.84 7.08
N VAL A 6 -5.21 10.98 6.97
CA VAL A 6 -4.19 11.25 5.97
C VAL A 6 -2.89 11.44 6.71
N CYS A 7 -1.85 10.74 6.31
CA CYS A 7 -0.58 10.68 7.01
C CYS A 7 0.57 11.02 6.06
N ILE A 8 1.49 11.86 6.54
CA ILE A 8 2.76 12.17 5.87
C ILE A 8 3.91 11.93 6.83
N GLY A 9 5.07 11.61 6.29
CA GLY A 9 6.29 11.38 7.04
C GLY A 9 7.36 12.39 6.68
N SER A 10 8.21 12.71 7.66
CA SER A 10 9.47 13.43 7.43
C SER A 10 10.64 12.46 7.29
N ALA A 11 11.70 12.88 6.61
CA ALA A 11 12.89 12.06 6.46
C ALA A 11 13.69 11.98 7.76
N GLU A 12 13.59 10.86 8.47
CA GLU A 12 14.17 10.66 9.80
C GLU A 12 15.05 9.42 9.87
N ARG A 13 16.00 9.37 10.82
CA ARG A 13 16.85 8.19 11.02
C ARG A 13 16.20 7.24 12.01
N LEU A 14 16.14 5.97 11.65
CA LEU A 14 15.81 4.90 12.58
C LEU A 14 16.98 4.68 13.56
N PRO A 15 16.71 4.39 14.85
CA PRO A 15 17.74 3.94 15.78
C PRO A 15 18.54 2.77 15.20
N GLY A 16 19.87 2.89 15.20
CA GLY A 16 20.77 1.86 14.66
C GLY A 16 20.83 1.77 13.12
N LYS A 17 20.26 2.73 12.37
CA LYS A 17 20.41 2.82 10.91
C LYS A 17 21.15 4.09 10.50
N SER A 18 22.04 3.96 9.51
CA SER A 18 22.80 5.09 8.94
C SER A 18 22.00 5.92 7.93
N TYR A 19 20.92 5.36 7.37
CA TYR A 19 20.08 5.99 6.36
C TYR A 19 18.81 6.61 6.96
N LYS A 20 18.24 7.59 6.24
CA LYS A 20 16.93 8.19 6.56
C LYS A 20 15.79 7.40 5.91
N THR A 21 14.62 7.44 6.51
CA THR A 21 13.38 6.82 6.03
C THR A 21 12.18 7.71 6.39
N GLY A 22 11.11 7.64 5.58
CA GLY A 22 9.80 8.24 5.89
C GLY A 22 8.78 7.22 6.39
N ILE A 23 9.25 6.12 7.03
CA ILE A 23 8.38 5.08 7.60
C ILE A 23 7.57 5.60 8.79
N TYR A 24 8.06 6.62 9.48
CA TYR A 24 7.31 7.32 10.51
C TYR A 24 6.40 8.34 9.85
N LYS A 25 5.15 7.94 9.63
CA LYS A 25 4.10 8.85 9.19
C LYS A 25 3.18 9.18 10.34
N HIS A 26 2.66 10.41 10.31
CA HIS A 26 1.77 10.94 11.32
C HIS A 26 0.54 11.55 10.67
N PRO A 27 -0.64 11.41 11.30
CA PRO A 27 -1.86 12.05 10.81
C PRO A 27 -1.70 13.57 10.72
N ILE A 28 -2.23 14.17 9.67
CA ILE A 28 -2.36 15.62 9.51
C ILE A 28 -3.81 16.06 9.58
N ASN A 29 -4.04 17.26 10.11
CA ASN A 29 -5.37 17.87 10.23
C ASN A 29 -5.70 18.81 9.06
N SER A 30 -4.73 19.08 8.18
CA SER A 30 -4.89 19.91 6.99
C SER A 30 -5.18 19.07 5.76
N SER A 31 -5.72 19.70 4.71
CA SER A 31 -5.78 19.10 3.39
C SER A 31 -4.38 18.99 2.76
N VAL A 32 -4.19 18.02 1.87
CA VAL A 32 -2.94 17.81 1.13
C VAL A 32 -3.24 17.53 -0.35
N LEU A 33 -2.40 18.08 -1.23
CA LEU A 33 -2.42 17.77 -2.66
C LEU A 33 -1.79 16.40 -2.91
N VAL A 34 -2.45 15.60 -3.75
CA VAL A 34 -1.93 14.33 -4.25
C VAL A 34 -1.74 14.46 -5.76
N ASP A 35 -0.52 14.24 -6.22
CA ASP A 35 -0.15 14.22 -7.63
C ASP A 35 0.31 12.83 -8.08
N ALA A 36 0.84 12.70 -9.30
CA ALA A 36 1.29 11.43 -9.85
C ALA A 36 2.46 10.79 -9.06
N GLU A 37 3.19 11.55 -8.25
CA GLU A 37 4.29 11.05 -7.41
C GLU A 37 3.86 10.74 -5.97
N GLY A 38 2.71 11.22 -5.52
CA GLY A 38 2.14 10.92 -4.21
C GLY A 38 1.63 12.15 -3.47
N LEU A 39 1.66 12.10 -2.13
CA LEU A 39 1.25 13.22 -1.27
C LEU A 39 2.35 14.28 -1.23
N VAL A 40 2.02 15.52 -1.57
CA VAL A 40 2.95 16.64 -1.47
C VAL A 40 3.42 16.82 -0.02
N GLY A 41 4.74 16.79 0.18
CA GLY A 41 5.36 16.89 1.50
C GLY A 41 5.67 15.56 2.17
N ASP A 42 5.25 14.42 1.61
CA ASP A 42 5.63 13.11 2.13
C ASP A 42 7.06 12.71 1.72
N ALA A 43 7.84 12.19 2.69
CA ALA A 43 9.22 11.79 2.46
C ALA A 43 9.35 10.34 1.96
N ILE A 44 9.86 10.17 0.74
CA ILE A 44 10.24 8.85 0.18
C ILE A 44 11.75 8.80 -0.01
N CYS A 45 12.47 8.20 0.94
CA CYS A 45 13.93 8.22 0.97
C CYS A 45 14.61 7.16 0.07
N ASN A 46 13.92 6.08 -0.30
CA ASN A 46 14.47 5.01 -1.13
C ASN A 46 13.62 4.81 -2.39
N ARG A 47 13.82 5.67 -3.39
CA ARG A 47 13.08 5.64 -4.66
C ARG A 47 13.35 4.40 -5.52
N LYS A 48 14.39 3.61 -5.23
CA LYS A 48 14.66 2.35 -5.94
C LYS A 48 13.60 1.29 -5.61
N HIS A 49 13.16 1.24 -4.36
CA HIS A 49 12.28 0.18 -3.83
C HIS A 49 10.94 0.68 -3.31
N HIS A 50 10.77 1.98 -3.11
CA HIS A 50 9.56 2.60 -2.56
C HIS A 50 9.17 3.84 -3.36
N GLY A 51 7.87 4.10 -3.45
CA GLY A 51 7.32 5.21 -4.23
C GLY A 51 7.41 4.97 -5.74
N GLY A 52 7.35 6.05 -6.50
CA GLY A 52 7.18 6.01 -7.95
C GLY A 52 5.70 5.84 -8.32
N VAL A 53 5.40 5.96 -9.62
CA VAL A 53 4.03 6.10 -10.12
C VAL A 53 3.09 4.96 -9.69
N ASP A 54 3.59 3.73 -9.56
CA ASP A 54 2.79 2.57 -9.17
C ASP A 54 2.73 2.34 -7.66
N GLN A 55 3.40 3.15 -6.85
CA GLN A 55 3.36 3.12 -5.38
C GLN A 55 3.23 4.52 -4.80
N ALA A 56 2.57 5.42 -5.53
CA ALA A 56 2.44 6.83 -5.19
C ALA A 56 1.67 7.05 -3.88
N VAL A 57 0.66 6.20 -3.61
CA VAL A 57 -0.13 6.26 -2.38
C VAL A 57 -0.19 4.89 -1.73
N TYR A 58 0.14 4.82 -0.44
CA TYR A 58 0.00 3.62 0.38
C TYR A 58 -1.26 3.70 1.26
N LEU A 59 -2.20 2.75 1.10
CA LEU A 59 -3.44 2.68 1.86
C LEU A 59 -3.43 1.54 2.89
N GLU A 60 -4.12 1.78 4.00
CA GLU A 60 -4.60 0.73 4.92
C GLU A 60 -6.11 0.86 5.12
N GLY A 61 -6.78 -0.27 5.33
CA GLY A 61 -8.18 -0.32 5.72
C GLY A 61 -8.35 -0.39 7.23
N SER A 62 -9.34 0.32 7.78
CA SER A 62 -9.53 0.37 9.24
C SER A 62 -9.79 -1.00 9.87
N LEU A 63 -10.54 -1.88 9.20
CA LEU A 63 -10.81 -3.23 9.71
C LEU A 63 -9.53 -4.09 9.76
N THR A 64 -8.55 -3.79 8.89
CA THR A 64 -7.25 -4.44 8.91
C THR A 64 -6.41 -3.93 10.08
N LEU A 65 -6.40 -2.61 10.33
CA LEU A 65 -5.71 -2.03 11.49
C LEU A 65 -6.32 -2.47 12.83
N ASP A 66 -7.64 -2.62 12.92
CA ASP A 66 -8.33 -3.15 14.11
C ASP A 66 -7.90 -4.59 14.40
N TRP A 67 -7.84 -5.42 13.35
CA TRP A 67 -7.34 -6.80 13.47
C TRP A 67 -5.87 -6.83 13.92
N TRP A 68 -5.02 -5.98 13.34
CA TRP A 68 -3.61 -5.87 13.75
C TRP A 68 -3.46 -5.38 15.19
N SER A 69 -4.32 -4.47 15.64
CA SER A 69 -4.30 -4.00 17.03
C SER A 69 -4.60 -5.13 18.00
N THR A 70 -5.54 -6.01 17.64
CA THR A 70 -5.87 -7.22 18.40
C THR A 70 -4.70 -8.21 18.40
N GLU A 71 -4.13 -8.51 17.23
CA GLU A 71 -3.01 -9.45 17.06
C GLU A 71 -1.76 -9.00 17.83
N LEU A 72 -1.51 -7.69 17.89
CA LEU A 72 -0.33 -7.12 18.57
C LEU A 72 -0.58 -6.80 20.05
N GLY A 73 -1.83 -6.93 20.53
CA GLY A 73 -2.20 -6.59 21.91
C GLY A 73 -2.03 -5.12 22.26
N ARG A 74 -2.01 -4.22 21.26
CA ARG A 74 -1.85 -2.77 21.43
C ARG A 74 -2.45 -2.01 20.25
N PRO A 75 -2.88 -0.75 20.43
CA PRO A 75 -3.36 0.07 19.32
C PRO A 75 -2.31 0.21 18.20
N VAL A 76 -2.77 0.05 16.96
CA VAL A 76 -2.04 0.41 15.74
C VAL A 76 -2.62 1.71 15.22
N GLU A 77 -1.98 2.81 15.61
CA GLU A 77 -2.39 4.15 15.19
C GLU A 77 -2.15 4.37 13.69
N PRO A 78 -2.97 5.21 13.02
CA PRO A 78 -2.73 5.57 11.62
C PRO A 78 -1.31 6.11 11.37
N GLY A 79 -0.70 5.67 10.28
CA GLY A 79 0.69 5.94 9.90
C GLY A 79 1.70 4.96 10.49
N THR A 80 1.29 4.04 11.38
CA THR A 80 2.21 3.10 12.05
C THR A 80 2.91 2.18 11.04
N PHE A 81 2.21 1.73 10.00
CA PHE A 81 2.79 0.86 8.97
C PHE A 81 3.49 1.64 7.84
N GLY A 82 3.41 2.97 7.90
CA GLY A 82 3.98 3.90 6.92
C GLY A 82 3.03 4.25 5.80
N GLU A 83 1.73 3.97 5.97
CA GLU A 83 0.63 4.29 5.07
C GLU A 83 0.31 5.79 5.03
N ASN A 84 -0.09 6.26 3.85
CA ASN A 84 -0.49 7.64 3.61
C ASN A 84 -1.96 7.90 3.94
N MET A 85 -2.80 6.88 3.91
CA MET A 85 -4.24 7.05 4.07
C MET A 85 -4.87 5.82 4.72
N VAL A 86 -5.81 6.06 5.63
CA VAL A 86 -6.66 5.01 6.21
C VAL A 86 -8.09 5.15 5.69
N ILE A 87 -8.64 4.09 5.09
CA ILE A 87 -10.03 4.05 4.61
C ILE A 87 -10.91 3.32 5.62
N GLY A 88 -11.97 3.98 6.07
CA GLY A 88 -12.91 3.44 7.05
C GLY A 88 -13.79 2.34 6.47
N GLY A 89 -13.89 1.21 7.19
CA GLY A 89 -14.72 0.06 6.84
C GLY A 89 -14.08 -0.90 5.82
N LEU A 90 -12.81 -0.70 5.45
CA LEU A 90 -12.12 -1.52 4.46
C LEU A 90 -11.34 -2.67 5.12
N ASP A 91 -11.50 -3.89 4.61
CA ASP A 91 -10.61 -5.03 4.88
C ASP A 91 -9.72 -5.26 3.65
N ASN A 92 -8.40 -5.12 3.79
CA ASN A 92 -7.46 -5.18 2.68
C ASN A 92 -7.48 -6.53 1.95
N ARG A 93 -7.95 -7.60 2.60
CA ARG A 93 -8.05 -8.93 1.99
C ARG A 93 -9.07 -8.97 0.85
N THR A 94 -10.01 -8.03 0.84
CA THR A 94 -11.09 -7.96 -0.15
C THR A 94 -10.72 -7.10 -1.37
N VAL A 95 -9.58 -6.40 -1.30
CA VAL A 95 -9.12 -5.48 -2.35
C VAL A 95 -8.35 -6.24 -3.43
N CYS A 96 -8.60 -5.88 -4.69
CA CYS A 96 -7.97 -6.47 -5.87
C CYS A 96 -7.13 -5.44 -6.63
N VAL A 97 -6.14 -5.91 -7.38
CA VAL A 97 -5.46 -5.09 -8.41
C VAL A 97 -6.51 -4.54 -9.36
N GLY A 98 -6.38 -3.26 -9.71
CA GLY A 98 -7.31 -2.54 -10.59
C GLY A 98 -8.56 -2.00 -9.90
N ASP A 99 -8.79 -2.32 -8.63
CA ASP A 99 -9.80 -1.62 -7.84
C ASP A 99 -9.46 -0.12 -7.80
N ARG A 100 -10.48 0.73 -7.78
CA ARG A 100 -10.31 2.18 -7.72
C ARG A 100 -10.94 2.76 -6.46
N PHE A 101 -10.23 3.72 -5.87
CA PHE A 101 -10.72 4.53 -4.78
C PHE A 101 -10.84 5.98 -5.24
N ILE A 102 -12.05 6.54 -5.12
CA ILE A 102 -12.37 7.89 -5.61
C ILE A 102 -12.76 8.77 -4.43
N ALA A 103 -12.10 9.92 -4.31
CA ALA A 103 -12.38 10.95 -3.31
C ALA A 103 -12.38 12.33 -4.00
N ASP A 104 -13.58 12.85 -4.28
CA ASP A 104 -13.80 14.00 -5.18
C ASP A 104 -13.05 13.83 -6.51
N ASP A 105 -12.03 14.68 -6.75
CA ASP A 105 -11.22 14.65 -7.97
C ASP A 105 -10.13 13.57 -7.96
N LEU A 106 -9.72 13.09 -6.77
CA LEU A 106 -8.67 12.09 -6.64
C LEU A 106 -9.20 10.72 -7.12
N VAL A 107 -8.49 10.11 -8.06
CA VAL A 107 -8.74 8.74 -8.50
C VAL A 107 -7.46 7.93 -8.32
N LEU A 108 -7.52 6.95 -7.41
CA LEU A 108 -6.47 5.98 -7.16
C LEU A 108 -6.81 4.65 -7.82
N GLU A 109 -5.81 3.96 -8.37
CA GLU A 109 -5.95 2.58 -8.88
C GLU A 109 -4.93 1.66 -8.20
N VAL A 110 -5.42 0.55 -7.66
CA VAL A 110 -4.61 -0.43 -6.93
C VAL A 110 -3.67 -1.17 -7.87
N THR A 111 -2.38 -1.24 -7.52
CA THR A 111 -1.34 -1.83 -8.37
C THR A 111 -0.68 -3.06 -7.77
N SER A 112 -0.55 -3.10 -6.44
CA SER A 112 0.23 -4.13 -5.75
C SER A 112 -0.05 -4.19 -4.26
N ALA A 113 0.17 -5.37 -3.68
CA ALA A 113 0.24 -5.54 -2.25
C ALA A 113 1.55 -4.96 -1.72
N ARG A 114 1.50 -4.41 -0.51
CA ARG A 114 2.70 -3.98 0.20
C ARG A 114 3.51 -5.20 0.64
N ILE A 115 4.77 -5.25 0.23
CA ILE A 115 5.73 -6.27 0.65
C ILE A 115 6.53 -5.77 1.86
N PRO A 116 6.63 -6.55 2.96
CA PRO A 116 7.35 -6.13 4.16
C PRO A 116 8.87 -6.06 3.89
N CYS A 117 9.53 -5.04 4.45
CA CYS A 117 10.97 -4.83 4.30
C CYS A 117 11.69 -4.69 5.66
N ALA A 118 13.02 -4.65 5.65
CA ALA A 118 13.81 -4.51 6.88
C ALA A 118 13.51 -3.22 7.67
N THR A 119 13.19 -2.12 6.96
CA THR A 119 12.78 -0.86 7.58
C THR A 119 11.45 -1.02 8.34
N PHE A 120 10.52 -1.79 7.80
CA PHE A 120 9.25 -2.08 8.47
C PHE A 120 9.43 -2.95 9.72
N ALA A 121 10.20 -4.02 9.63
CA ALA A 121 10.50 -4.86 10.79
C ALA A 121 11.17 -4.04 11.91
N ALA A 122 12.11 -3.14 11.54
CA ALA A 122 12.72 -2.22 12.49
C ALA A 122 11.71 -1.24 13.11
N ARG A 123 10.81 -0.66 12.31
CA ARG A 123 9.72 0.22 12.80
C ARG A 123 8.81 -0.49 13.80
N MET A 124 8.50 -1.75 13.54
CA MET A 124 7.64 -2.56 14.41
C MET A 124 8.37 -3.11 15.64
N GLY A 125 9.69 -2.93 15.74
CA GLY A 125 10.50 -3.40 16.87
C GLY A 125 10.63 -4.94 16.94
N ASP A 126 10.29 -5.65 15.87
CA ASP A 126 10.32 -7.11 15.81
C ASP A 126 11.02 -7.59 14.52
N PRO A 127 12.21 -8.20 14.62
CA PRO A 127 12.93 -8.75 13.45
C PRO A 127 12.15 -9.83 12.69
N ARG A 128 11.19 -10.51 13.34
CA ARG A 128 10.33 -11.54 12.74
C ARG A 128 9.04 -10.97 12.18
N PHE A 129 8.80 -9.66 12.32
CA PHE A 129 7.55 -9.05 11.92
C PHE A 129 7.23 -9.25 10.44
N ALA A 130 8.25 -9.25 9.57
CA ALA A 130 8.04 -9.51 8.14
C ALA A 130 7.39 -10.89 7.90
N LYS A 131 7.82 -11.93 8.64
CA LYS A 131 7.24 -13.28 8.56
C LYS A 131 5.82 -13.30 9.12
N HIS A 132 5.56 -12.63 10.23
CA HIS A 132 4.22 -12.51 10.82
C HIS A 132 3.26 -11.78 9.86
N TYR A 133 3.72 -10.69 9.25
CA TYR A 133 2.97 -9.90 8.26
C TYR A 133 2.60 -10.72 7.03
N THR A 134 3.56 -11.45 6.46
CA THR A 134 3.29 -12.37 5.34
C THR A 134 2.30 -13.47 5.74
N LYS A 135 2.45 -14.07 6.92
CA LYS A 135 1.55 -15.12 7.41
C LYS A 135 0.13 -14.63 7.65
N ALA A 136 -0.03 -13.39 8.14
CA ALA A 136 -1.34 -12.79 8.37
C ALA A 136 -2.14 -12.58 7.07
N ALA A 137 -1.45 -12.50 5.92
CA ALA A 137 -2.05 -12.34 4.60
C ALA A 137 -3.03 -11.14 4.53
N ARG A 138 -2.70 -10.08 5.27
CA ARG A 138 -3.40 -8.78 5.29
C ARG A 138 -2.44 -7.66 4.92
N PRO A 139 -1.80 -7.72 3.75
CA PRO A 139 -0.89 -6.66 3.36
C PRO A 139 -1.67 -5.38 3.09
N GLY A 140 -1.01 -4.25 3.23
CA GLY A 140 -1.55 -2.98 2.81
C GLY A 140 -1.46 -2.81 1.29
N ILE A 141 -1.99 -1.70 0.79
CA ILE A 141 -2.39 -1.56 -0.62
C ILE A 141 -1.63 -0.39 -1.25
N TYR A 142 -0.82 -0.65 -2.27
CA TYR A 142 -0.22 0.42 -3.07
C TYR A 142 -1.11 0.79 -4.25
N CYS A 143 -1.21 2.09 -4.50
CA CYS A 143 -1.97 2.66 -5.59
C CYS A 143 -1.12 3.60 -6.45
N ARG A 144 -1.45 3.65 -7.74
CA ARG A 144 -1.09 4.73 -8.65
C ARG A 144 -2.17 5.81 -8.62
N VAL A 145 -1.81 7.02 -9.01
CA VAL A 145 -2.74 8.15 -9.13
C VAL A 145 -3.12 8.31 -10.61
N LEU A 146 -4.40 8.06 -10.93
CA LEU A 146 -4.93 8.26 -12.29
C LEU A 146 -5.34 9.72 -12.53
N LYS A 147 -5.88 10.36 -11.49
CA LYS A 147 -6.22 11.78 -11.47
C LYS A 147 -5.88 12.33 -10.08
N GLY A 148 -5.06 13.39 -10.04
CA GLY A 148 -4.68 14.04 -8.79
C GLY A 148 -5.82 14.85 -8.18
N GLY A 149 -5.70 15.18 -6.90
CA GLY A 149 -6.72 15.91 -6.16
C GLY A 149 -6.26 16.33 -4.77
N THR A 150 -7.05 17.16 -4.10
CA THR A 150 -6.80 17.57 -2.72
C THR A 150 -7.66 16.73 -1.79
N ILE A 151 -7.03 16.13 -0.78
CA ILE A 151 -7.69 15.24 0.19
C ILE A 151 -7.51 15.73 1.63
N ALA A 152 -8.45 15.36 2.49
CA ALA A 152 -8.40 15.55 3.93
C ALA A 152 -9.13 14.40 4.64
N ALA A 153 -8.84 14.20 5.93
CA ALA A 153 -9.62 13.28 6.76
C ALA A 153 -11.10 13.70 6.78
N GLY A 154 -11.99 12.71 6.81
CA GLY A 154 -13.44 12.88 6.76
C GLY A 154 -14.06 12.85 5.36
N MET A 155 -13.27 13.02 4.30
CA MET A 155 -13.79 13.02 2.93
C MET A 155 -14.41 11.67 2.54
N PRO A 156 -15.56 11.65 1.85
CA PRO A 156 -16.16 10.44 1.31
C PRO A 156 -15.21 9.72 0.36
N VAL A 157 -15.30 8.39 0.36
CA VAL A 157 -14.56 7.53 -0.58
C VAL A 157 -15.52 6.52 -1.19
N GLU A 158 -15.56 6.49 -2.51
CA GLU A 158 -16.16 5.42 -3.29
C GLU A 158 -15.10 4.36 -3.62
N HIS A 159 -15.48 3.09 -3.56
CA HIS A 159 -14.64 1.97 -4.01
C HIS A 159 -15.34 1.28 -5.16
N LEU A 160 -14.67 1.30 -6.32
CA LEU A 160 -15.11 0.66 -7.54
C LEU A 160 -14.26 -0.59 -7.77
N PRO A 161 -14.86 -1.80 -7.68
CA PRO A 161 -14.14 -3.04 -7.95
C PRO A 161 -13.64 -3.12 -9.40
N TYR A 162 -12.50 -3.77 -9.59
CA TYR A 162 -12.00 -4.11 -10.92
C TYR A 162 -12.98 -5.04 -11.66
N GLY A 163 -13.23 -4.75 -12.93
CA GLY A 163 -14.16 -5.53 -13.77
C GLY A 163 -13.57 -6.82 -14.37
N GLY A 164 -12.24 -6.99 -14.33
CA GLY A 164 -11.57 -8.18 -14.84
C GLY A 164 -11.41 -9.28 -13.79
N GLU A 165 -10.59 -10.29 -14.12
CA GLU A 165 -10.28 -11.38 -13.18
C GLU A 165 -9.51 -10.86 -11.96
N LYS A 166 -9.90 -11.35 -10.78
CA LYS A 166 -9.39 -10.83 -9.51
C LYS A 166 -7.96 -11.28 -9.25
N VAL A 167 -7.11 -10.35 -8.85
CA VAL A 167 -5.80 -10.61 -8.23
C VAL A 167 -5.81 -9.93 -6.87
N THR A 168 -5.93 -10.71 -5.79
CA THR A 168 -6.17 -10.15 -4.45
C THR A 168 -4.87 -9.75 -3.74
N MET A 169 -4.95 -8.82 -2.78
CA MET A 169 -3.75 -8.46 -2.00
C MET A 169 -3.12 -9.65 -1.23
N PRO A 170 -3.90 -10.52 -0.56
CA PRO A 170 -3.37 -11.73 0.09
C PRO A 170 -2.65 -12.66 -0.89
N GLU A 171 -3.18 -12.79 -2.10
CA GLU A 171 -2.58 -13.61 -3.13
C GLU A 171 -1.23 -13.03 -3.59
N MET A 172 -1.15 -11.73 -3.87
CA MET A 172 0.09 -11.09 -4.30
C MET A 172 1.22 -11.21 -3.28
N ILE A 173 0.93 -11.06 -1.98
CA ILE A 173 1.98 -11.27 -0.97
C ILE A 173 2.37 -12.76 -0.87
N ALA A 174 1.44 -13.68 -1.10
CA ALA A 174 1.72 -15.12 -1.06
C ALA A 174 2.52 -15.61 -2.28
N THR A 175 2.38 -14.95 -3.42
CA THR A 175 3.08 -15.27 -4.68
C THR A 175 4.36 -14.47 -4.90
N PHE A 176 4.62 -13.45 -4.07
CA PHE A 176 5.82 -12.62 -4.19
C PHE A 176 7.12 -13.45 -4.26
N GLY A 177 7.90 -13.25 -5.32
CA GLY A 177 9.17 -13.92 -5.56
C GLY A 177 9.06 -15.37 -6.07
N LYS A 178 7.86 -15.86 -6.38
CA LYS A 178 7.64 -17.19 -6.97
C LYS A 178 7.47 -17.10 -8.49
N VAL A 179 7.72 -18.23 -9.17
CA VAL A 179 7.32 -18.43 -10.56
C VAL A 179 5.83 -18.79 -10.57
N LEU A 180 5.03 -18.05 -11.34
CA LEU A 180 3.59 -18.30 -11.43
C LEU A 180 3.28 -19.43 -12.42
N ALA A 181 2.19 -20.16 -12.17
CA ALA A 181 1.63 -21.05 -13.18
C ALA A 181 1.16 -20.23 -14.39
N PRO A 182 1.17 -20.77 -15.62
CA PRO A 182 0.81 -20.01 -16.83
C PRO A 182 -0.54 -19.29 -16.72
N GLN A 183 -1.58 -19.97 -16.21
CA GLN A 183 -2.91 -19.37 -16.05
C GLN A 183 -2.91 -18.20 -15.06
N ASP A 184 -2.18 -18.31 -13.94
CA ASP A 184 -2.06 -17.22 -12.98
C ASP A 184 -1.25 -16.06 -13.55
N ARG A 185 -0.18 -16.36 -14.28
CA ARG A 185 0.64 -15.34 -14.96
C ARG A 185 -0.19 -14.54 -15.95
N ASP A 186 -0.97 -15.20 -16.80
CA ASP A 186 -1.81 -14.54 -17.80
C ASP A 186 -2.88 -13.66 -17.13
N ARG A 187 -3.49 -14.15 -16.04
CA ARG A 187 -4.43 -13.37 -15.20
C ARG A 187 -3.77 -12.13 -14.59
N TYR A 188 -2.54 -12.22 -14.08
CA TYR A 188 -1.80 -11.07 -13.57
C TYR A 188 -1.47 -10.06 -14.67
N LEU A 189 -1.03 -10.54 -15.83
CA LEU A 189 -0.69 -9.70 -16.98
C LEU A 189 -1.91 -8.98 -17.55
N ALA A 190 -3.12 -9.55 -17.43
CA ALA A 190 -4.37 -8.91 -17.81
C ALA A 190 -4.81 -7.79 -16.84
N ALA A 191 -4.42 -7.87 -15.56
CA ALA A 191 -4.73 -6.85 -14.55
C ALA A 191 -3.75 -5.66 -14.60
N PRO A 192 -4.12 -4.45 -14.12
CA PRO A 192 -3.23 -3.28 -14.09
C PRO A 192 -2.20 -3.34 -12.95
N ILE A 193 -1.47 -4.45 -12.88
CA ILE A 193 -0.40 -4.69 -11.90
C ILE A 193 0.73 -3.65 -11.99
N HIS A 194 1.49 -3.55 -10.91
CA HIS A 194 2.72 -2.76 -10.86
C HIS A 194 3.69 -3.11 -12.00
N TYR A 195 4.27 -2.11 -12.66
CA TYR A 195 5.11 -2.29 -13.86
C TYR A 195 6.30 -3.25 -13.65
N LYS A 196 7.07 -3.10 -12.56
CA LYS A 196 8.16 -4.05 -12.24
C LYS A 196 7.70 -5.52 -12.13
N LEU A 197 6.48 -5.77 -11.63
CA LEU A 197 5.95 -7.13 -11.57
C LEU A 197 5.57 -7.60 -12.97
N ARG A 198 4.97 -6.72 -13.79
CA ARG A 198 4.70 -7.01 -15.20
C ARG A 198 5.97 -7.42 -15.95
N ASP A 199 7.05 -6.62 -15.84
CA ASP A 199 8.34 -6.93 -16.49
C ASP A 199 8.84 -8.33 -16.11
N ILE A 200 8.82 -8.67 -14.82
CA ILE A 200 9.23 -9.99 -14.31
C ILE A 200 8.35 -11.11 -14.88
N LEU A 201 7.04 -10.90 -14.97
CA LEU A 201 6.11 -11.92 -15.46
C LEU A 201 6.20 -12.10 -16.98
N GLU A 202 6.47 -11.04 -17.73
CA GLU A 202 6.72 -11.11 -19.18
C GLU A 202 8.02 -11.86 -19.48
N GLU A 203 9.09 -11.61 -18.71
CA GLU A 203 10.34 -12.39 -18.78
C GLU A 203 10.09 -13.88 -18.49
N GLN A 204 9.26 -14.21 -17.49
CA GLN A 204 8.86 -15.59 -17.20
C GLN A 204 8.01 -16.22 -18.31
N ALA A 205 7.32 -15.43 -19.14
CA ALA A 205 6.51 -15.92 -20.25
C ALA A 205 7.33 -16.22 -21.50
N GLY A 206 8.44 -15.51 -21.69
CA GLY A 206 9.36 -15.70 -22.81
C GLY A 206 10.45 -16.77 -22.60
N ALA A 207 10.61 -17.29 -21.38
CA ALA A 207 11.56 -18.35 -21.01
C ALA A 207 10.95 -19.76 -21.14
#